data_AF-A0A2A4U0S3-F1
#
_entry.id   AF-A0A2A4U0S3-F1
#
_cell.length_a   1.000
_cell.length_b   1.000
_cell.length_c   1.000
_cell.angle_alpha   90.00
_cell.angle_beta   90.00
_cell.angle_gamma   90.00
#
_symmetry.space_group_name_H-M   'P 1'
#
loop_
_entity.id
_entity.type
_entity.pdbx_description
1 polymer ?
#
loop_
_entity_poly.entity_id
_entity_poly.type
_entity_poly.pdbx_seq_one_letter_code
_entity_poly.pdbx_strand_id
1 'polypeptide(L)' 'MEQPGGKLPLFNEEGQQISERTVRSCIDKGWAKPWFSNPLKPDWIVCKLTDQGRQAVLS' A
#
# COMPACT_ATOMS: atom_id res chain seq x y z
N MET A 1 -10.13 -7.70 -4.64
CA MET A 1 -8.72 -7.45 -4.26
C MET A 1 -8.53 -7.84 -2.80
N GLU A 2 -8.21 -9.10 -2.50
CA GLU A 2 -7.96 -9.54 -1.12
C GLU A 2 -6.56 -10.12 -1.03
N GLN A 3 -5.56 -9.24 -0.98
CA GLN A 3 -4.20 -9.67 -0.70
C GLN A 3 -4.15 -10.18 0.75
N PRO A 4 -3.69 -11.42 1.00
CA PRO A 4 -3.63 -11.96 2.34
C PRO A 4 -2.83 -11.02 3.25
N GLY A 5 -3.42 -10.64 4.38
CA GLY A 5 -2.80 -9.78 5.38
C GLY A 5 -3.05 -8.27 5.26
N GLY A 6 -3.80 -7.82 4.24
CA GLY A 6 -4.24 -6.42 4.12
C GLY A 6 -3.15 -5.46 3.66
N LYS A 7 -2.20 -5.92 2.84
CA LYS A 7 -1.11 -5.10 2.29
C LYS A 7 -1.64 -4.04 1.31
N LEU A 8 -1.04 -2.85 1.29
CA LEU A 8 -1.25 -1.89 0.19
C LEU A 8 -0.57 -2.48 -1.07
N PRO A 9 -1.28 -2.59 -2.22
CA PRO A 9 -0.68 -3.10 -3.45
C PRO A 9 0.58 -2.31 -3.83
N LEU A 10 1.60 -3.03 -4.31
CA LEU A 10 2.83 -2.42 -4.85
C LEU A 10 2.77 -2.25 -6.37
N PHE A 11 1.85 -2.97 -7.02
CA PHE A 11 1.64 -2.96 -8.46
C PHE A 11 0.16 -2.75 -8.75
N ASN A 12 -0.15 -2.08 -9.86
CA ASN A 12 -1.51 -1.97 -10.39
C ASN A 12 -1.92 -3.27 -11.12
N GLU A 13 -3.15 -3.29 -11.64
CA GLU A 13 -3.71 -4.46 -12.31
C GLU A 13 -2.98 -4.83 -13.61
N GLU A 14 -2.29 -3.86 -14.22
CA GLU A 14 -1.44 -4.05 -15.41
C GLU A 14 -0.02 -4.50 -15.05
N GLY A 15 0.28 -4.71 -13.76
CA GLY A 15 1.61 -5.13 -13.28
C GLY A 15 2.63 -4.00 -13.19
N GLN A 16 2.22 -2.73 -13.37
CA GLN A 16 3.10 -1.57 -13.23
C GLN A 16 3.27 -1.20 -11.75
N GLN A 17 4.48 -0.82 -11.37
CA GLN A 17 4.75 -0.40 -10.00
C GLN A 17 3.97 0.88 -9.65
N ILE A 18 3.30 0.86 -8.51
CA ILE A 18 2.64 2.06 -7.96
C ILE A 18 3.72 3.02 -7.50
N SER A 19 3.61 4.28 -7.94
CA SER A 19 4.60 5.31 -7.63
C SER A 19 4.70 5.56 -6.11
N GLU A 20 5.90 5.90 -5.66
CA GLU A 20 6.13 6.25 -4.25
C GLU A 20 5.26 7.43 -3.80
N ARG A 21 5.03 8.41 -4.69
CA ARG A 21 4.12 9.54 -4.46
C ARG A 21 2.71 9.05 -4.12
N THR A 22 2.20 8.06 -4.83
CA THR A 22 0.89 7.46 -4.56
C THR A 22 0.86 6.79 -3.20
N VAL A 23 1.90 5.99 -2.88
CA VAL A 23 2.02 5.32 -1.57
C VAL A 23 2.03 6.33 -0.43
N ARG A 24 2.81 7.42 -0.55
CA ARG A 24 2.84 8.51 0.45
C ARG A 24 1.47 9.17 0.60
N SER A 25 0.76 9.44 -0.49
CA SER A 25 -0.60 10.01 -0.43
C SER A 25 -1.58 9.10 0.33
N CYS A 26 -1.47 7.77 0.19
CA CYS A 26 -2.27 6.83 0.97
C CYS A 26 -1.95 6.89 2.47
N ILE A 27 -0.68 7.12 2.82
CA ILE A 27 -0.26 7.30 4.22
C ILE A 27 -0.82 8.61 4.77
N ASP A 28 -0.66 9.71 4.03
CA ASP A 28 -1.11 11.05 4.44
C ASP A 28 -2.63 11.10 4.67
N LYS A 29 -3.40 10.32 3.91
CA LYS A 29 -4.86 10.19 4.07
C LYS A 29 -5.30 9.20 5.15
N GLY A 30 -4.36 8.53 5.82
CA GLY A 30 -4.66 7.52 6.84
C GLY A 30 -5.14 6.18 6.28
N TRP A 31 -5.05 5.95 4.97
CA TRP A 31 -5.49 4.71 4.31
C TRP A 31 -4.47 3.58 4.44
N ALA A 32 -3.21 3.92 4.64
CA ALA A 32 -2.13 2.96 4.79
C ALA A 32 -1.14 3.41 5.88
N LYS A 33 -0.44 2.44 6.46
CA LYS A 33 0.67 2.70 7.40
C LYS A 33 1.90 1.89 7.01
N PRO A 34 3.13 2.43 7.20
CA PRO A 34 4.35 1.65 7.05
C PRO A 34 4.26 0.36 7.86
N TRP A 35 4.71 -0.75 7.28
CA TRP A 35 4.58 -2.06 7.90
C TRP A 35 5.93 -2.68 8.23
N PHE A 36 6.81 -2.84 7.26
CA PHE A 36 8.16 -3.36 7.48
C PHE A 36 9.13 -2.85 6.42
N SER A 37 10.40 -2.73 6.79
CA SER A 37 11.48 -2.44 5.84
C SER A 37 11.90 -3.74 5.16
N ASN A 38 11.92 -3.77 3.82
CA ASN A 38 12.37 -4.93 3.06
C ASN A 38 13.89 -4.87 2.86
N PRO A 39 14.70 -5.79 3.44
CA PRO A 39 16.16 -5.77 3.27
C PRO A 39 16.61 -5.90 1.81
N LEU A 40 15.81 -6.53 0.96
CA LEU A 40 16.11 -6.73 -0.48
C LEU A 40 15.82 -5.48 -1.32
N LYS A 41 14.96 -4.59 -0.81
CA LYS A 41 14.53 -3.37 -1.48
C LYS A 41 14.39 -2.26 -0.43
N PRO A 42 15.51 -1.73 0.07
CA PRO A 42 15.51 -0.79 1.20
C PRO A 42 14.78 0.51 0.86
N ASP A 43 14.75 0.89 -0.41
CA ASP A 43 14.06 2.11 -0.88
C ASP A 43 12.54 1.93 -0.99
N TRP A 44 12.02 0.72 -0.79
CA TRP A 44 10.58 0.47 -0.92
C TRP A 44 9.84 0.74 0.39
N ILE A 45 8.82 1.58 0.29
CA ILE A 45 7.86 1.81 1.37
C ILE A 45 6.79 0.72 1.33
N VAL A 46 6.96 -0.32 2.14
CA VAL A 46 5.96 -1.39 2.25
C VAL A 46 4.93 -1.02 3.30
N CYS A 47 3.68 -0.88 2.88
CA CYS A 47 2.58 -0.49 3.75
C CYS A 47 1.51 -1.58 3.93
N LYS A 48 0.79 -1.50 5.05
CA LYS A 48 -0.45 -2.23 5.32
C LYS A 48 -1.63 -1.25 5.27
N LEU A 49 -2.74 -1.67 4.69
CA LEU A 49 -4.01 -0.94 4.70
C LEU A 49 -4.54 -0.82 6.13
N THR A 50 -5.10 0.34 6.45
CA THR A 50 -5.92 0.55 7.64
C THR A 50 -7.36 0.08 7.38
N ASP A 51 -8.21 0.10 8.40
CA ASP A 51 -9.65 -0.17 8.20
C ASP A 51 -10.29 0.86 7.27
N GLN A 52 -9.93 2.14 7.42
CA GLN A 52 -10.37 3.21 6.53
C GLN A 52 -9.91 2.95 5.08
N GLY A 53 -8.66 2.53 4.88
CA GLY A 53 -8.15 2.21 3.55
C GLY A 53 -8.83 1.00 2.91
N ARG A 54 -9.22 -0.01 3.71
CA ARG A 54 -10.04 -1.13 3.23
C ARG A 54 -11.44 -0.68 2.84
N GLN A 55 -12.07 0.19 3.63
CA GLN A 55 -13.40 0.71 3.33
C GLN A 55 -13.43 1.58 2.06
N ALA A 56 -12.34 2.32 1.79
CA ALA A 56 -12.24 3.21 0.63
C ALA A 56 -12.28 2.48 -0.73
N VAL A 57 -12.11 1.15 -0.76
CA VAL A 57 -12.13 0.33 -1.98
C VAL A 57 -13.33 -0.63 -2.06
N LEU A 58 -14.26 -0.54 -1.10
CA LEU A 58 -15.46 -1.39 -1.02
C LEU A 58 -16.72 -0.71 -1.61
N SER A 59 -16.57 0.34 -2.42
CA SER A 59 -17.66 1.09 -3.06
C SER A 59 -17.85 0.71 -4.53
#